data_AF-A0A498REA2-F1
#
_entry.id   AF-A0A498REA2-F1
#
_cell.length_a   1.000
_cell.length_b   1.000
_cell.length_c   1.000
_cell.angle_alpha   90.00
_cell.angle_beta   90.00
_cell.angle_gamma   90.00
#
_symmetry.space_group_name_H-M   'P 1'
#
loop_
_entity.id
_entity.type
_entity.pdbx_description
1 polymer ?
#
loop_
_entity_poly.entity_id
_entity_poly.type
_entity_poly.pdbx_seq_one_letter_code
_entity_poly.pdbx_strand_id
1 'polypeptide(L)'
;MANPTLPKQDDLVGNPTAGTFKTALGQFFDYVSGLVAGMIPNTPVGNITATDVQSAINELDSKKVNVAGGTVTGDINGVTAAQFDNSSRLATTAFVQRALGNSQAIYNLSAATTLTAADVGKTIVLNGSSTYTVKLPAAVTCANGSNLEFCSTNGASVTIQVQSTDSIVCGQGTYVTSMLVQGGDSLKLCCNTSYGWQVVAGSSELPYSALFGASLAGNGFQKLPSGLILQWGMIGAYQSQNNVTASFPIAFPNETLSIMTQRTDNVASTGTVIIAGWTKTSFTIYDTAGPAGDQNAIFWFAIGH
;
A
#
# COMPACT_ATOMS: atom_id res chain seq x y z
N MET A 1 -50.01 48.14 -15.95
CA MET A 1 -51.15 47.97 -16.87
C MET A 1 -52.26 47.29 -16.09
N ALA A 2 -53.49 47.78 -16.15
CA ALA A 2 -54.61 47.15 -15.46
C ALA A 2 -54.79 45.71 -15.98
N ASN A 3 -54.98 44.74 -15.08
CA ASN A 3 -55.24 43.37 -15.45
C ASN A 3 -56.58 43.34 -16.23
N PRO A 4 -56.62 42.90 -17.49
CA PRO A 4 -57.87 42.86 -18.25
C PRO A 4 -58.86 41.96 -17.53
N THR A 5 -60.04 42.50 -17.19
CA THR A 5 -61.14 41.73 -16.60
C THR A 5 -61.56 40.63 -17.56
N LEU A 6 -61.34 39.38 -17.16
CA LEU A 6 -61.83 38.19 -17.87
C LEU A 6 -63.36 38.26 -18.01
N PRO A 7 -63.93 37.85 -19.16
CA PRO A 7 -65.36 37.58 -19.25
C PRO A 7 -65.74 36.53 -18.20
N LYS A 8 -66.79 36.79 -17.41
CA LYS A 8 -67.27 35.86 -16.39
C LYS A 8 -68.10 34.78 -17.07
N GLN A 9 -68.19 33.60 -16.46
CA GLN A 9 -69.03 32.48 -16.92
C GLN A 9 -70.49 32.91 -17.17
N ASP A 10 -70.95 33.96 -16.46
CA ASP A 10 -72.31 34.51 -16.56
C ASP A 10 -72.53 35.46 -17.77
N ASP A 11 -71.47 35.84 -18.48
CA ASP A 11 -71.58 36.67 -19.70
C ASP A 11 -72.16 35.86 -20.89
N LEU A 12 -72.47 34.57 -20.68
CA LEU A 12 -73.03 33.64 -21.65
C LEU A 12 -74.47 33.18 -21.31
N VAL A 13 -75.12 33.77 -20.30
CA VAL A 13 -76.48 33.35 -19.88
C VAL A 13 -77.54 33.99 -20.78
N GLY A 14 -78.00 33.21 -21.75
CA GLY A 14 -79.04 33.58 -22.72
C GLY A 14 -78.54 33.31 -24.13
N ASN A 15 -79.26 32.49 -24.91
CA ASN A 15 -78.86 32.00 -26.24
C ASN A 15 -78.19 33.09 -27.09
N PRO A 16 -76.84 33.16 -27.13
CA PRO A 16 -76.15 34.28 -27.72
C PRO A 16 -76.31 34.18 -29.23
N THR A 17 -76.59 35.29 -29.92
CA THR A 17 -76.53 35.30 -31.37
C THR A 17 -75.12 34.92 -31.83
N ALA A 18 -74.97 34.30 -33.00
CA ALA A 18 -73.68 33.78 -33.49
C ALA A 18 -72.54 34.82 -33.47
N GLY A 19 -72.87 36.12 -33.56
CA GLY A 19 -71.91 37.23 -33.43
C GLY A 19 -71.34 37.42 -32.02
N THR A 20 -72.15 37.25 -30.97
CA THR A 20 -71.71 37.35 -29.56
C THR A 20 -70.78 36.21 -29.16
N PHE A 21 -71.05 34.97 -29.59
CA PHE A 21 -70.16 33.82 -29.34
C PHE A 21 -68.82 33.96 -30.08
N LYS A 22 -68.85 34.41 -31.35
CA LYS A 22 -67.64 34.65 -32.14
C LYS A 22 -66.73 35.72 -31.51
N THR A 23 -67.32 36.74 -30.89
CA THR A 23 -66.59 37.82 -30.22
C THR A 23 -65.94 37.34 -28.92
N ALA A 24 -66.69 36.64 -28.06
CA ALA A 24 -66.17 36.10 -26.81
C ALA A 24 -65.06 35.05 -27.04
N LEU A 25 -65.22 34.20 -28.05
CA LEU A 25 -64.20 33.22 -28.44
C LEU A 25 -62.94 33.90 -29.01
N GLY A 26 -63.11 34.98 -29.78
CA GLY A 26 -61.99 35.82 -30.24
C GLY A 26 -61.22 36.44 -29.08
N GLN A 27 -61.93 37.04 -28.12
CA GLN A 27 -61.33 37.62 -26.91
C GLN A 27 -60.59 36.58 -26.05
N PHE A 28 -61.12 35.35 -25.97
CA PHE A 28 -60.44 34.25 -25.28
C PHE A 28 -59.15 33.84 -26.00
N PHE A 29 -59.16 33.69 -27.32
CA PHE A 29 -57.96 33.37 -28.08
C PHE A 29 -56.93 34.50 -28.05
N ASP A 30 -57.36 35.76 -28.10
CA ASP A 30 -56.49 36.93 -27.94
C ASP A 30 -55.87 36.98 -26.53
N TYR A 31 -56.64 36.63 -25.49
CA TYR A 31 -56.13 36.51 -24.13
C TYR A 31 -55.09 35.40 -24.00
N VAL A 32 -55.42 34.18 -24.45
CA VAL A 32 -54.53 33.02 -24.36
C VAL A 32 -53.26 33.22 -25.19
N SER A 33 -53.37 33.81 -26.38
CA SER A 33 -52.22 34.12 -27.24
C SER A 33 -51.41 35.34 -26.76
N GLY A 34 -52.01 36.21 -25.94
CA GLY A 34 -51.39 37.39 -25.34
C GLY A 34 -50.70 37.15 -24.00
N LEU A 35 -50.84 35.97 -23.39
CA LEU A 35 -50.15 35.62 -22.14
C LEU A 35 -48.64 35.56 -22.37
N VAL A 36 -47.92 36.56 -21.88
CA VAL A 36 -46.45 36.56 -21.80
C VAL A 36 -45.98 36.09 -20.43
N ALA A 37 -44.73 35.63 -20.30
CA ALA A 37 -44.16 35.16 -19.03
C ALA A 37 -44.36 36.15 -17.86
N GLY A 38 -44.26 37.46 -18.11
CA GLY A 38 -44.49 38.48 -17.07
C GLY A 38 -45.94 38.62 -16.59
N MET A 39 -46.91 38.01 -17.28
CA MET A 39 -48.33 38.01 -16.90
C MET A 39 -48.77 36.69 -16.25
N ILE A 40 -47.92 35.66 -16.29
CA ILE A 40 -48.21 34.34 -15.74
C ILE A 40 -47.76 34.33 -14.26
N PRO A 41 -48.67 34.14 -13.30
CA PRO A 41 -48.31 34.08 -11.89
C PRO A 41 -47.37 32.91 -11.61
N ASN A 42 -46.35 33.17 -10.78
CA ASN A 42 -45.51 32.14 -10.18
C ASN A 42 -45.77 32.15 -8.67
N THR A 43 -46.15 31.01 -8.10
CA THR A 43 -46.18 30.80 -6.64
C THR A 43 -44.86 30.15 -6.26
N PRO A 44 -43.88 30.91 -5.72
CA PRO A 44 -42.57 30.35 -5.51
C PRO A 44 -42.59 29.28 -4.44
N VAL A 45 -41.78 28.24 -4.64
CA VAL A 45 -41.44 27.27 -3.60
C VAL A 45 -39.94 27.41 -3.34
N GLY A 46 -39.56 27.70 -2.09
CA GLY A 46 -38.16 27.88 -1.71
C GLY A 46 -37.67 29.32 -1.85
N ASN A 47 -36.49 29.50 -2.45
CA ASN A 47 -35.72 30.76 -2.38
C ASN A 47 -35.97 31.75 -3.52
N ILE A 48 -36.84 31.42 -4.49
CA ILE A 48 -37.25 32.37 -5.54
C ILE A 48 -38.29 33.31 -4.91
N THR A 49 -38.13 34.62 -5.08
CA THR A 49 -39.01 35.64 -4.48
C THR A 49 -39.95 36.27 -5.50
N ALA A 50 -39.65 36.13 -6.79
CA ALA A 50 -40.45 36.61 -7.91
C ALA A 50 -41.85 35.98 -8.01
N THR A 51 -42.88 36.81 -8.19
CA THR A 51 -44.29 36.42 -8.27
C THR A 51 -44.82 36.22 -9.70
N ASP A 52 -43.98 36.42 -10.71
CA ASP A 52 -44.27 36.16 -12.12
C ASP A 52 -43.15 35.32 -12.76
N VAL A 53 -43.44 34.67 -13.88
CA VAL A 53 -42.49 33.74 -14.53
C VAL A 53 -41.26 34.46 -15.08
N GLN A 54 -41.41 35.68 -15.63
CA GLN A 54 -40.28 36.41 -16.22
C GLN A 54 -39.25 36.83 -15.17
N SER A 55 -39.73 37.38 -14.06
CA SER A 55 -38.92 37.78 -12.92
C SER A 55 -38.28 36.56 -12.26
N ALA A 56 -38.99 35.43 -12.17
CA ALA A 56 -38.46 34.19 -11.61
C ALA A 56 -37.29 33.63 -12.43
N ILE A 57 -37.38 33.69 -13.76
CA ILE A 57 -36.29 33.28 -14.66
C ILE A 57 -35.07 34.19 -14.48
N ASN A 58 -35.26 35.51 -14.42
CA ASN A 58 -34.16 36.47 -14.23
C ASN A 58 -33.47 36.28 -12.88
N GLU A 59 -34.26 36.03 -11.83
CA GLU A 59 -33.76 35.75 -10.49
C GLU A 59 -32.98 34.44 -10.45
N LEU A 60 -33.51 33.37 -11.08
CA LEU A 60 -32.83 32.08 -11.19
C LEU A 60 -31.52 32.20 -11.98
N ASP A 61 -31.52 32.94 -13.08
CA ASP A 61 -30.34 33.20 -13.90
C ASP A 61 -29.24 33.93 -13.10
N SER A 62 -29.64 34.80 -12.18
CA SER A 62 -28.73 35.51 -11.28
C SER A 62 -28.24 34.64 -10.10
N LYS A 63 -29.00 33.61 -9.71
CA LYS A 63 -28.72 32.73 -8.56
C LYS A 63 -28.03 31.42 -8.92
N LYS A 64 -28.12 30.95 -10.16
CA LYS A 64 -27.42 29.75 -10.63
C LYS A 64 -25.91 29.99 -10.65
N VAL A 65 -25.12 28.92 -10.61
CA VAL A 65 -23.67 29.00 -10.83
C VAL A 65 -23.41 29.29 -12.31
N ASN A 66 -22.55 30.28 -12.60
CA ASN A 66 -22.17 30.62 -13.97
C ASN A 66 -21.37 29.49 -14.65
N VAL A 67 -21.56 29.30 -15.96
CA VAL A 67 -20.84 28.31 -16.76
C VAL A 67 -19.33 28.60 -16.82
N ALA A 68 -18.95 29.88 -16.77
CA ALA A 68 -17.55 30.30 -16.69
C ALA A 68 -16.91 30.08 -15.30
N GLY A 69 -17.68 29.56 -14.33
CA GLY A 69 -17.27 29.35 -12.94
C GLY A 69 -17.94 30.32 -11.97
N GLY A 70 -17.94 29.96 -10.68
CA GLY A 70 -18.53 30.76 -9.61
C GLY A 70 -18.18 30.18 -8.23
N THR A 71 -18.52 30.92 -7.17
CA THR A 71 -18.35 30.42 -5.80
C THR A 71 -19.53 29.53 -5.43
N VAL A 72 -19.25 28.31 -4.96
CA VAL A 72 -20.27 27.42 -4.37
C VAL A 72 -20.04 27.40 -2.86
N THR A 73 -21.06 27.75 -2.08
CA THR A 73 -20.99 27.85 -0.61
C THR A 73 -21.88 26.81 0.07
N GLY A 74 -21.57 26.45 1.32
CA GLY A 74 -22.28 25.45 2.11
C GLY A 74 -21.66 24.05 2.01
N ASP A 75 -22.34 23.05 2.57
CA ASP A 75 -21.88 21.66 2.57
C ASP A 75 -22.08 21.02 1.19
N ILE A 76 -21.00 20.97 0.40
CA ILE A 76 -20.99 20.28 -0.90
C ILE A 76 -20.63 18.81 -0.67
N ASN A 77 -21.66 17.97 -0.57
CA ASN A 77 -21.48 16.52 -0.42
C ASN A 77 -21.19 15.87 -1.77
N GLY A 78 -20.02 15.22 -1.89
CA GLY A 78 -19.60 14.48 -3.09
C GLY A 78 -19.50 12.97 -2.85
N VAL A 79 -19.67 12.18 -3.91
CA VAL A 79 -19.35 10.74 -3.88
C VAL A 79 -17.83 10.59 -3.97
N THR A 80 -17.22 9.99 -2.96
CA THR A 80 -15.77 9.73 -2.94
C THR A 80 -15.40 8.84 -4.11
N ALA A 81 -14.48 9.31 -4.95
CA ALA A 81 -14.00 8.59 -6.12
C ALA A 81 -13.22 7.31 -5.75
N ALA A 82 -13.03 6.43 -6.73
CA ALA A 82 -12.14 5.29 -6.59
C ALA A 82 -10.69 5.75 -6.35
N GLN A 83 -9.87 4.91 -5.72
CA GLN A 83 -8.44 5.22 -5.57
C GLN A 83 -7.80 5.39 -6.96
N PHE A 84 -6.87 6.34 -7.09
CA PHE A 84 -6.17 6.68 -8.34
C PHE A 84 -7.05 7.23 -9.48
N ASP A 85 -8.31 7.61 -9.21
CA ASP A 85 -9.11 8.40 -10.15
C ASP A 85 -8.38 9.72 -10.48
N ASN A 86 -8.09 9.92 -11.77
CA ASN A 86 -7.37 11.09 -12.30
C ASN A 86 -8.28 11.98 -13.17
N SER A 87 -9.59 11.84 -13.04
CA SER A 87 -10.56 12.66 -13.75
C SER A 87 -10.56 14.10 -13.22
N SER A 88 -11.26 14.99 -13.92
CA SER A 88 -11.44 16.39 -13.52
C SER A 88 -12.50 16.58 -12.42
N ARG A 89 -12.89 15.52 -11.70
CA ARG A 89 -13.88 15.60 -10.62
C ARG A 89 -13.31 16.33 -9.41
N LEU A 90 -14.16 17.05 -8.68
CA LEU A 90 -13.80 17.62 -7.38
C LEU A 90 -13.46 16.48 -6.39
N ALA A 91 -12.32 16.60 -5.71
CA ALA A 91 -11.91 15.64 -4.70
C ALA A 91 -12.70 15.83 -3.41
N THR A 92 -13.20 14.74 -2.83
CA THR A 92 -13.78 14.75 -1.47
C THR A 92 -12.66 14.80 -0.42
N THR A 93 -12.96 15.26 0.79
CA THR A 93 -11.99 15.23 1.91
C THR A 93 -11.49 13.82 2.21
N ALA A 94 -12.34 12.80 2.04
CA ALA A 94 -11.96 11.39 2.16
C ALA A 94 -11.00 10.94 1.06
N PHE A 95 -11.15 11.42 -0.18
CA PHE A 95 -10.17 11.15 -1.26
C PHE A 95 -8.83 11.82 -0.95
N VAL A 96 -8.85 13.10 -0.53
CA VAL A 96 -7.62 13.85 -0.18
C VAL A 96 -6.90 13.22 1.02
N GLN A 97 -7.61 12.84 2.09
CA GLN A 97 -6.99 12.19 3.25
C GLN A 97 -6.22 10.92 2.84
N ARG A 98 -6.77 10.11 1.93
CA ARG A 98 -6.09 8.92 1.38
C ARG A 98 -4.90 9.30 0.51
N ALA A 99 -5.05 10.31 -0.36
CA ALA A 99 -3.99 10.76 -1.28
C ALA A 99 -2.76 11.34 -0.55
N LEU A 100 -2.95 11.89 0.65
CA LEU A 100 -1.86 12.41 1.50
C LEU A 100 -1.01 11.31 2.17
N GLY A 101 -1.22 10.04 1.84
CA GLY A 101 -0.45 8.91 2.38
C GLY A 101 -0.99 8.36 3.69
N ASN A 102 -2.18 8.78 4.13
CA ASN A 102 -2.85 8.15 5.28
C ASN A 102 -3.48 6.81 4.87
N SER A 103 -3.52 5.88 5.81
CA SER A 103 -4.24 4.61 5.65
C SER A 103 -5.74 4.83 5.63
N GLN A 104 -6.45 4.10 4.76
CA GLN A 104 -7.92 4.16 4.64
C GLN A 104 -8.62 3.73 5.92
N ALA A 105 -8.08 2.73 6.62
CA ALA A 105 -8.58 2.17 7.86
C ALA A 105 -7.52 1.28 8.52
N ILE A 106 -7.77 0.92 9.78
CA ILE A 106 -7.11 -0.20 10.46
C ILE A 106 -7.99 -1.45 10.31
N TYR A 107 -7.39 -2.58 9.94
CA TYR A 107 -8.07 -3.87 9.88
C TYR A 107 -7.33 -4.91 10.75
N ASN A 108 -7.97 -5.34 11.83
CA ASN A 108 -7.41 -6.31 12.76
C ASN A 108 -7.70 -7.74 12.30
N LEU A 109 -6.67 -8.57 12.21
CA LEU A 109 -6.76 -10.00 11.92
C LEU A 109 -6.20 -10.82 13.07
N SER A 110 -6.79 -11.97 13.36
CA SER A 110 -6.29 -12.91 14.38
C SER A 110 -6.42 -14.38 13.96
N ALA A 111 -6.66 -14.62 12.67
CA ALA A 111 -6.85 -15.93 12.08
C ALA A 111 -6.55 -15.87 10.57
N ALA A 112 -6.44 -17.06 9.96
CA ALA A 112 -6.15 -17.16 8.53
C ALA A 112 -7.22 -16.42 7.70
N THR A 113 -6.77 -15.55 6.80
CA THR A 113 -7.64 -14.64 6.06
C THR A 113 -7.14 -14.48 4.64
N THR A 114 -8.06 -14.45 3.68
CA THR A 114 -7.77 -14.03 2.30
C THR A 114 -8.18 -12.58 2.14
N LEU A 115 -7.20 -11.71 1.89
CA LEU A 115 -7.46 -10.31 1.60
C LEU A 115 -8.01 -10.14 0.17
N THR A 116 -8.74 -9.05 -0.03
CA THR A 116 -9.33 -8.66 -1.31
C THR A 116 -8.80 -7.31 -1.76
N ALA A 117 -9.11 -6.91 -3.00
CA ALA A 117 -8.78 -5.57 -3.49
C ALA A 117 -9.36 -4.44 -2.62
N ALA A 118 -10.41 -4.70 -1.83
CA ALA A 118 -11.00 -3.74 -0.90
C ALA A 118 -10.16 -3.52 0.38
N ASP A 119 -9.15 -4.36 0.63
CA ASP A 119 -8.25 -4.24 1.79
C ASP A 119 -6.98 -3.44 1.48
N VAL A 120 -6.73 -3.18 0.21
CA VAL A 120 -5.63 -2.34 -0.26
C VAL A 120 -5.82 -0.90 0.21
N GLY A 121 -4.74 -0.29 0.68
CA GLY A 121 -4.73 1.04 1.29
C GLY A 121 -5.05 1.04 2.78
N LYS A 122 -5.31 -0.12 3.40
CA LYS A 122 -5.45 -0.25 4.85
C LYS A 122 -4.12 -0.60 5.52
N THR A 123 -4.03 -0.29 6.81
CA THR A 123 -3.02 -0.89 7.70
C THR A 123 -3.64 -2.13 8.33
N ILE A 124 -3.06 -3.29 8.07
CA ILE A 124 -3.47 -4.59 8.58
C ILE A 124 -2.70 -4.87 9.88
N VAL A 125 -3.41 -5.00 10.99
CA VAL A 125 -2.82 -5.32 12.28
C VAL A 125 -2.99 -6.81 12.54
N LEU A 126 -1.87 -7.52 12.57
CA LEU A 126 -1.83 -8.96 12.82
C LEU A 126 -1.76 -9.18 14.34
N ASN A 127 -2.83 -9.74 14.91
CA ASN A 127 -3.00 -9.97 16.34
C ASN A 127 -3.09 -11.48 16.66
N GLY A 128 -3.06 -11.81 17.95
CA GLY A 128 -3.27 -13.16 18.49
C GLY A 128 -2.02 -13.74 19.14
N SER A 129 -1.98 -15.08 19.25
CA SER A 129 -0.85 -15.82 19.82
C SER A 129 -0.44 -17.06 19.01
N SER A 130 -1.07 -17.29 17.86
CA SER A 130 -0.88 -18.50 17.05
C SER A 130 -0.33 -18.15 15.67
N THR A 131 0.29 -19.12 15.01
CA THR A 131 0.66 -18.98 13.60
C THR A 131 -0.58 -19.07 12.72
N TYR A 132 -0.69 -18.20 11.72
CA TYR A 132 -1.70 -18.30 10.67
C TYR A 132 -1.18 -17.69 9.36
N THR A 133 -1.92 -17.94 8.27
CA THR A 133 -1.57 -17.42 6.95
C THR A 133 -2.57 -16.36 6.51
N VAL A 134 -2.07 -15.19 6.15
CA VAL A 134 -2.83 -14.15 5.46
C VAL A 134 -2.45 -14.20 3.99
N LYS A 135 -3.42 -14.49 3.13
CA LYS A 135 -3.22 -14.46 1.69
C LYS A 135 -3.47 -13.06 1.15
N LEU A 136 -2.53 -12.56 0.36
CA LEU A 136 -2.67 -11.30 -0.37
C LEU A 136 -3.77 -11.40 -1.42
N PRO A 137 -4.38 -10.28 -1.83
CA PRO A 137 -5.20 -10.28 -3.03
C PRO A 137 -4.35 -10.63 -4.25
N ALA A 138 -4.96 -11.23 -5.28
CA ALA A 138 -4.30 -11.34 -6.58
C ALA A 138 -4.00 -9.94 -7.12
N ALA A 139 -2.74 -9.65 -7.45
CA ALA A 139 -2.28 -8.30 -7.77
C ALA A 139 -3.01 -7.69 -8.96
N VAL A 140 -3.38 -8.51 -9.96
CA VAL A 140 -4.16 -8.09 -11.14
C VAL A 140 -5.54 -7.51 -10.79
N THR A 141 -6.09 -7.83 -9.61
CA THR A 141 -7.39 -7.31 -9.15
C THR A 141 -7.28 -5.97 -8.41
N CYS A 142 -6.05 -5.55 -8.10
CA CYS A 142 -5.75 -4.34 -7.37
C CYS A 142 -5.28 -3.22 -8.32
N ALA A 143 -5.31 -1.98 -7.85
CA ALA A 143 -4.75 -0.87 -8.63
C ALA A 143 -3.22 -0.91 -8.59
N ASN A 144 -2.55 -0.71 -9.73
CA ASN A 144 -1.10 -0.62 -9.79
C ASN A 144 -0.57 0.55 -8.94
N GLY A 145 0.49 0.34 -8.16
CA GLY A 145 1.06 1.34 -7.26
C GLY A 145 0.36 1.47 -5.90
N SER A 146 -0.69 0.69 -5.66
CA SER A 146 -1.43 0.70 -4.40
C SER A 146 -0.69 -0.04 -3.29
N ASN A 147 -0.79 0.46 -2.05
CA ASN A 147 -0.01 -0.08 -0.94
C ASN A 147 -0.87 -0.95 -0.02
N LEU A 148 -0.24 -1.93 0.61
CA LEU A 148 -0.80 -2.70 1.70
C LEU A 148 0.25 -2.81 2.81
N GLU A 149 -0.12 -2.39 4.00
CA GLU A 149 0.78 -2.31 5.15
C GLU A 149 0.37 -3.31 6.22
N PHE A 150 1.35 -3.95 6.82
CA PHE A 150 1.20 -4.87 7.93
C PHE A 150 2.03 -4.39 9.11
N CYS A 151 1.46 -4.53 10.30
CA CYS A 151 2.20 -4.48 11.55
C CYS A 151 1.72 -5.62 12.43
N SER A 152 2.65 -6.30 13.10
CA SER A 152 2.31 -7.47 13.89
C SER A 152 2.49 -7.20 15.38
N THR A 153 1.40 -7.38 16.11
CA THR A 153 1.35 -7.51 17.57
C THR A 153 1.12 -8.97 17.97
N ASN A 154 1.08 -9.89 17.00
CA ASN A 154 0.87 -11.32 17.22
C ASN A 154 2.04 -11.94 17.98
N GLY A 155 1.74 -12.80 18.96
CA GLY A 155 2.76 -13.49 19.75
C GLY A 155 3.55 -14.57 18.98
N ALA A 156 3.17 -14.88 17.74
CA ALA A 156 3.81 -15.86 16.88
C ALA A 156 4.02 -15.30 15.46
N SER A 157 4.80 -15.99 14.62
CA SER A 157 4.99 -15.57 13.23
C SER A 157 3.71 -15.74 12.41
N VAL A 158 3.36 -14.73 11.62
CA VAL A 158 2.27 -14.78 10.64
C VAL A 158 2.87 -14.88 9.25
N THR A 159 2.34 -15.79 8.44
CA THR A 159 2.77 -15.98 7.05
C THR A 159 1.96 -15.07 6.14
N ILE A 160 2.62 -14.15 5.44
CA ILE A 160 2.02 -13.40 4.33
C ILE A 160 2.32 -14.15 3.04
N GLN A 161 1.27 -14.59 2.35
CA GLN A 161 1.39 -15.46 1.19
C GLN A 161 0.71 -14.83 -0.03
N VAL A 162 1.33 -14.93 -1.21
CA VAL A 162 0.69 -14.50 -2.45
C VAL A 162 -0.47 -15.43 -2.85
N GLN A 163 -1.31 -14.95 -3.75
CA GLN A 163 -2.26 -15.78 -4.49
C GLN A 163 -1.83 -15.92 -5.94
N SER A 164 -2.40 -16.89 -6.64
CA SER A 164 -2.15 -17.11 -8.07
C SER A 164 -0.67 -17.34 -8.38
N THR A 165 -0.18 -16.87 -9.53
CA THR A 165 1.22 -16.94 -9.96
C THR A 165 2.02 -15.70 -9.54
N ASP A 166 1.49 -14.88 -8.63
CA ASP A 166 2.15 -13.66 -8.17
C ASP A 166 3.42 -13.99 -7.38
N SER A 167 4.32 -13.02 -7.27
CA SER A 167 5.51 -13.09 -6.42
C SER A 167 5.61 -11.90 -5.49
N ILE A 168 6.25 -12.10 -4.33
CA ILE A 168 6.76 -11.02 -3.49
C ILE A 168 8.21 -10.75 -3.92
N VAL A 169 8.47 -9.55 -4.40
CA VAL A 169 9.79 -9.11 -4.85
C VAL A 169 10.50 -8.41 -3.70
N CYS A 170 11.53 -9.04 -3.14
CA CYS A 170 12.32 -8.50 -2.03
C CYS A 170 13.65 -7.86 -2.50
N GLY A 171 13.91 -7.87 -3.81
CA GLY A 171 15.12 -7.37 -4.42
C GLY A 171 15.33 -7.97 -5.81
N GLN A 172 16.29 -7.44 -6.56
CA GLN A 172 16.61 -7.99 -7.89
C GLN A 172 17.01 -9.46 -7.77
N GLY A 173 16.29 -10.34 -8.48
CA GLY A 173 16.52 -11.78 -8.45
C GLY A 173 16.00 -12.50 -7.20
N THR A 174 15.41 -11.79 -6.23
CA THR A 174 14.85 -12.38 -4.99
C THR A 174 13.34 -12.33 -5.03
N TYR A 175 12.75 -13.44 -5.49
CA TYR A 175 11.31 -13.62 -5.65
C TYR A 175 10.84 -14.75 -4.74
N VAL A 176 9.90 -14.46 -3.84
CA VAL A 176 9.35 -15.44 -2.89
C VAL A 176 7.83 -15.52 -3.01
N THR A 177 7.25 -16.65 -2.66
CA THR A 177 5.78 -16.84 -2.64
C THR A 177 5.16 -16.54 -1.27
N SER A 178 6.00 -16.44 -0.24
CA SER A 178 5.60 -16.02 1.10
C SER A 178 6.75 -15.39 1.86
N MET A 179 6.39 -14.64 2.89
CA MET A 179 7.32 -14.09 3.87
C MET A 179 6.67 -14.09 5.26
N LEU A 180 7.51 -14.05 6.29
CA LEU A 180 7.07 -14.03 7.67
C LEU A 180 7.04 -12.60 8.21
N VAL A 181 6.00 -12.29 8.96
CA VAL A 181 5.93 -11.10 9.83
C VAL A 181 5.87 -11.61 11.26
N GLN A 182 6.96 -11.42 12.01
CA GLN A 182 7.07 -11.87 13.40
C GLN A 182 6.40 -10.86 14.33
N GLY A 183 6.22 -11.20 15.61
CA GLY A 183 5.74 -10.24 16.60
C GLY A 183 6.67 -9.03 16.70
N GLY A 184 6.11 -7.82 16.54
CA GLY A 184 6.86 -6.56 16.51
C GLY A 184 7.35 -6.13 15.13
N ASP A 185 7.26 -7.00 14.12
CA ASP A 185 7.69 -6.67 12.76
C ASP A 185 6.64 -5.87 11.97
N SER A 186 7.11 -5.23 10.91
CA SER A 186 6.28 -4.56 9.91
C SER A 186 6.65 -4.97 8.50
N LEU A 187 5.70 -4.79 7.58
CA LEU A 187 5.87 -5.05 6.16
C LEU A 187 4.99 -4.09 5.36
N LYS A 188 5.54 -3.46 4.33
CA LYS A 188 4.77 -2.69 3.36
C LYS A 188 5.02 -3.22 1.96
N LEU A 189 3.93 -3.54 1.29
CA LEU A 189 3.93 -4.03 -0.08
C LEU A 189 3.28 -2.99 -0.99
N CYS A 190 3.85 -2.81 -2.18
CA CYS A 190 3.27 -2.05 -3.26
C CYS A 190 2.82 -3.01 -4.37
N CYS A 191 1.57 -2.89 -4.80
CA CYS A 191 1.02 -3.71 -5.86
C CYS A 191 1.66 -3.36 -7.20
N ASN A 192 2.15 -4.38 -7.90
CA ASN A 192 2.52 -4.30 -9.31
C ASN A 192 1.69 -5.33 -10.09
N THR A 193 0.80 -4.86 -10.95
CA THR A 193 -0.14 -5.72 -11.68
C THR A 193 0.53 -6.64 -12.70
N SER A 194 1.83 -6.46 -12.99
CA SER A 194 2.58 -7.31 -13.92
C SER A 194 3.20 -8.55 -13.27
N TYR A 195 3.56 -8.51 -11.99
CA TYR A 195 4.30 -9.60 -11.33
C TYR A 195 3.88 -9.93 -9.90
N GLY A 196 3.05 -9.10 -9.24
CA GLY A 196 2.64 -9.33 -7.87
C GLY A 196 2.89 -8.14 -6.96
N TRP A 197 3.72 -8.33 -5.94
CA TRP A 197 3.88 -7.40 -4.83
C TRP A 197 5.35 -7.03 -4.62
N GLN A 198 5.67 -5.75 -4.71
CA GLN A 198 7.00 -5.21 -4.42
C GLN A 198 7.10 -4.88 -2.94
N VAL A 199 8.11 -5.41 -2.24
CA VAL A 199 8.42 -4.94 -0.88
C VAL A 199 9.03 -3.54 -0.99
N VAL A 200 8.51 -2.60 -0.21
CA VAL A 200 8.94 -1.18 -0.24
C VAL A 200 9.36 -0.65 1.12
N ALA A 201 9.05 -1.35 2.21
CA ALA A 201 9.52 -1.06 3.56
C ALA A 201 9.18 -2.20 4.52
N GLY A 202 9.83 -2.17 5.69
CA GLY A 202 9.42 -2.92 6.89
C GLY A 202 10.48 -3.91 7.34
N SER A 203 10.53 -4.23 8.63
CA SER A 203 11.58 -5.08 9.19
C SER A 203 11.58 -6.52 8.65
N SER A 204 10.44 -7.02 8.17
CA SER A 204 10.35 -8.33 7.52
C SER A 204 11.15 -8.42 6.21
N GLU A 205 11.56 -7.30 5.62
CA GLU A 205 12.39 -7.28 4.41
C GLU A 205 13.88 -7.52 4.70
N LEU A 206 14.32 -7.25 5.94
CA LEU A 206 15.74 -7.22 6.29
C LEU A 206 16.48 -8.52 5.98
N PRO A 207 15.95 -9.74 6.25
CA PRO A 207 16.64 -10.98 5.90
C PRO A 207 16.93 -11.16 4.40
N TYR A 208 16.17 -10.46 3.53
CA TYR A 208 16.35 -10.49 2.09
C TYR A 208 17.26 -9.37 1.57
N SER A 209 17.56 -8.37 2.41
CA SER A 209 18.48 -7.29 2.05
C SER A 209 19.92 -7.82 1.99
N ALA A 210 20.65 -7.43 0.94
CA ALA A 210 22.05 -7.79 0.76
C ALA A 210 22.95 -7.32 1.93
N LEU A 211 22.52 -6.33 2.71
CA LEU A 211 23.21 -5.81 3.90
C LEU A 211 23.15 -6.77 5.10
N PHE A 212 22.14 -7.65 5.16
CA PHE A 212 21.92 -8.59 6.27
C PHE A 212 22.03 -10.06 5.84
N GLY A 213 22.56 -10.32 4.64
CA GLY A 213 22.69 -11.68 4.12
C GLY A 213 23.45 -12.59 5.09
N ALA A 214 22.92 -13.79 5.32
CA ALA A 214 23.49 -14.76 6.25
C ALA A 214 23.33 -16.21 5.74
N SER A 215 24.23 -17.08 6.19
CA SER A 215 24.12 -18.54 6.07
C SER A 215 24.40 -19.15 7.43
N LEU A 216 23.38 -19.76 8.04
CA LEU A 216 23.48 -20.40 9.36
C LEU A 216 23.96 -21.86 9.31
N ALA A 217 24.66 -22.23 8.23
CA ALA A 217 25.27 -23.55 8.10
C ALA A 217 26.46 -23.71 9.07
N GLY A 218 26.93 -24.96 9.24
CA GLY A 218 28.09 -25.26 10.08
C GLY A 218 29.34 -24.45 9.69
N ASN A 219 29.56 -24.25 8.39
CA ASN A 219 30.44 -23.21 7.85
C ASN A 219 29.57 -22.09 7.30
N GLY A 220 29.51 -20.97 8.02
CA GLY A 220 28.47 -19.96 7.85
C GLY A 220 28.98 -18.54 7.98
N PHE A 221 28.08 -17.60 7.73
CA PHE A 221 28.37 -16.18 7.83
C PHE A 221 27.14 -15.36 8.20
N GLN A 222 27.38 -14.15 8.71
CA GLN A 222 26.40 -13.09 8.90
C GLN A 222 27.02 -11.77 8.46
N LYS A 223 26.34 -11.06 7.55
CA LYS A 223 26.66 -9.67 7.22
C LYS A 223 25.98 -8.74 8.20
N LEU A 224 26.71 -7.70 8.61
CA LEU A 224 26.20 -6.61 9.43
C LEU A 224 25.99 -5.36 8.57
N PRO A 225 25.03 -4.48 8.92
CA PRO A 225 24.72 -3.28 8.13
C PRO A 225 25.87 -2.30 8.00
N SER A 226 26.85 -2.34 8.91
CA SER A 226 28.08 -1.53 8.84
C SER A 226 29.03 -1.96 7.71
N GLY A 227 28.79 -3.11 7.09
CA GLY A 227 29.71 -3.75 6.15
C GLY A 227 30.62 -4.79 6.80
N LEU A 228 30.67 -4.86 8.14
CA LEU A 228 31.35 -5.96 8.83
C LEU A 228 30.69 -7.30 8.52
N ILE A 229 31.51 -8.33 8.38
CA ILE A 229 31.10 -9.69 8.11
C ILE A 229 31.68 -10.58 9.21
N LEU A 230 30.83 -11.39 9.82
CA LEU A 230 31.21 -12.45 10.74
C LEU A 230 31.17 -13.77 9.96
N GLN A 231 32.21 -14.58 10.02
CA GLN A 231 32.25 -15.90 9.41
C GLN A 231 32.73 -16.94 10.43
N TRP A 232 32.20 -18.15 10.34
CA TRP A 232 32.60 -19.25 11.21
C TRP A 232 32.67 -20.55 10.43
N GLY A 233 33.36 -21.52 11.01
CA GLY A 233 33.37 -22.86 10.48
C GLY A 233 34.25 -23.81 11.27
N MET A 234 34.41 -25.00 10.72
CA MET A 234 35.25 -26.03 11.28
C MET A 234 36.21 -26.57 10.21
N ILE A 235 37.48 -26.68 10.58
CA ILE A 235 38.46 -27.47 9.85
C ILE A 235 38.31 -28.89 10.38
N GLY A 236 37.91 -29.82 9.50
CA GLY A 236 37.79 -31.24 9.84
C GLY A 236 39.15 -31.90 10.11
N ALA A 237 39.15 -33.20 10.38
CA ALA A 237 40.36 -33.94 10.77
C ALA A 237 41.57 -33.65 9.87
N TYR A 238 42.66 -33.18 10.47
CA TYR A 238 43.93 -32.91 9.81
C TYR A 238 45.12 -33.44 10.63
N GLN A 239 46.29 -33.53 10.02
CA GLN A 239 47.53 -33.94 10.69
C GLN A 239 48.23 -32.74 11.33
N SER A 240 48.61 -32.85 12.61
CA SER A 240 49.43 -31.86 13.31
C SER A 240 50.81 -31.66 12.64
N GLN A 241 51.48 -30.54 12.98
CA GLN A 241 52.80 -30.12 12.44
C GLN A 241 52.82 -29.86 10.93
N ASN A 242 51.65 -29.57 10.35
CA ASN A 242 51.50 -29.21 8.94
C ASN A 242 50.69 -27.92 8.77
N ASN A 243 50.88 -27.25 7.64
CA ASN A 243 50.04 -26.13 7.24
C ASN A 243 48.69 -26.66 6.72
N VAL A 244 47.60 -26.12 7.26
CA VAL A 244 46.24 -26.46 6.85
C VAL A 244 45.50 -25.19 6.47
N THR A 245 44.97 -25.15 5.24
CA THR A 245 44.27 -23.98 4.72
C THR A 245 42.77 -24.21 4.74
N ALA A 246 42.04 -23.22 5.25
CA ALA A 246 40.58 -23.17 5.26
C ALA A 246 40.08 -22.01 4.41
N SER A 247 39.02 -22.25 3.65
CA SER A 247 38.34 -21.22 2.87
C SER A 247 37.19 -20.62 3.66
N PHE A 248 37.02 -19.31 3.58
CA PHE A 248 35.83 -18.64 4.11
C PHE A 248 34.59 -18.97 3.26
N PRO A 249 33.39 -19.09 3.86
CA PRO A 249 32.12 -19.25 3.15
C PRO A 249 31.91 -18.20 2.05
N ILE A 250 32.31 -16.95 2.32
CA ILE A 250 32.36 -15.86 1.35
C ILE A 250 33.68 -15.10 1.47
N ALA A 251 34.12 -14.45 0.38
CA ALA A 251 35.27 -13.56 0.45
C ALA A 251 34.94 -12.31 1.28
N PHE A 252 35.86 -11.87 2.13
CA PHE A 252 35.83 -10.51 2.68
C PHE A 252 36.14 -9.52 1.55
N PRO A 253 35.25 -8.57 1.20
CA PRO A 253 35.45 -7.67 0.07
C PRO A 253 36.77 -6.87 0.13
N ASN A 254 37.13 -6.37 1.32
CA ASN A 254 38.27 -5.51 1.54
C ASN A 254 39.40 -6.24 2.26
N GLU A 255 39.18 -6.74 3.47
CA GLU A 255 40.20 -7.39 4.27
C GLU A 255 39.65 -8.30 5.39
N THR A 256 40.46 -9.29 5.77
CA THR A 256 40.25 -10.09 6.98
C THR A 256 40.96 -9.38 8.13
N LEU A 257 40.22 -9.01 9.17
CA LEU A 257 40.74 -8.23 10.31
C LEU A 257 41.30 -9.12 11.42
N SER A 258 40.62 -10.22 11.73
CA SER A 258 41.04 -11.14 12.78
C SER A 258 40.46 -12.53 12.57
N ILE A 259 41.21 -13.54 13.04
CA ILE A 259 40.80 -14.94 13.07
C ILE A 259 41.09 -15.48 14.46
N MET A 260 40.09 -16.11 15.05
CA MET A 260 40.15 -16.78 16.33
C MET A 260 39.93 -18.27 16.10
N THR A 261 40.80 -19.09 16.67
CA THR A 261 40.74 -20.54 16.56
C THR A 261 40.56 -21.16 17.94
N GLN A 262 39.69 -22.15 18.02
CA GLN A 262 39.52 -23.00 19.18
C GLN A 262 39.78 -24.43 18.75
N ARG A 263 40.76 -25.05 19.41
CA ARG A 263 41.01 -26.47 19.23
C ARG A 263 39.90 -27.27 19.92
N THR A 264 39.35 -28.26 19.21
CA THR A 264 38.24 -29.10 19.69
C THR A 264 38.68 -30.56 19.75
N ASP A 265 39.73 -30.84 20.51
CA ASP A 265 40.22 -32.20 20.72
C ASP A 265 39.41 -32.89 21.83
N ASN A 266 39.17 -34.20 21.68
CA ASN A 266 38.59 -35.03 22.75
C ASN A 266 39.64 -35.51 23.78
N VAL A 267 40.92 -35.17 23.57
CA VAL A 267 42.05 -35.60 24.41
C VAL A 267 42.92 -34.38 24.71
N ALA A 268 43.48 -34.31 25.93
CA ALA A 268 44.39 -33.24 26.31
C ALA A 268 45.67 -33.29 25.45
N SER A 269 45.81 -32.34 24.52
CA SER A 269 47.00 -32.18 23.68
C SER A 269 47.86 -31.00 24.14
N THR A 270 49.19 -31.16 24.08
CA THR A 270 50.14 -30.08 24.34
C THR A 270 50.58 -29.46 23.02
N GLY A 271 50.14 -28.23 22.73
CA GLY A 271 50.56 -27.46 21.56
C GLY A 271 49.69 -26.23 21.34
N THR A 272 50.15 -25.32 20.49
CA THR A 272 49.46 -24.07 20.11
C THR A 272 49.03 -24.10 18.65
N VAL A 273 47.84 -23.54 18.37
CA VAL A 273 47.38 -23.25 17.00
C VAL A 273 47.84 -21.85 16.64
N ILE A 274 48.57 -21.74 15.54
CA ILE A 274 49.09 -20.47 15.03
C ILE A 274 48.36 -20.16 13.73
N ILE A 275 47.99 -18.89 13.52
CA ILE A 275 47.58 -18.42 12.20
C ILE A 275 48.83 -18.08 11.40
N ALA A 276 49.19 -18.92 10.43
CA ALA A 276 50.38 -18.78 9.61
C ALA A 276 50.24 -17.69 8.53
N GLY A 277 49.01 -17.33 8.18
CA GLY A 277 48.70 -16.23 7.27
C GLY A 277 47.24 -16.23 6.85
N TRP A 278 46.76 -15.12 6.28
CA TRP A 278 45.42 -15.03 5.72
C TRP A 278 45.34 -14.14 4.50
N THR A 279 44.28 -14.35 3.73
CA THR A 279 43.86 -13.56 2.58
C THR A 279 42.40 -13.17 2.77
N LYS A 280 41.79 -12.55 1.75
CA LYS A 280 40.35 -12.25 1.71
C LYS A 280 39.47 -13.50 1.63
N THR A 281 40.01 -14.62 1.15
CA THR A 281 39.24 -15.82 0.78
C THR A 281 39.55 -17.03 1.65
N SER A 282 40.69 -17.00 2.35
CA SER A 282 41.18 -18.15 3.12
C SER A 282 42.17 -17.73 4.19
N PHE A 283 42.45 -18.66 5.10
CA PHE A 283 43.54 -18.56 6.05
C PHE A 283 44.23 -19.89 6.22
N THR A 284 45.48 -19.85 6.67
CA THR A 284 46.30 -21.04 6.94
C THR A 284 46.62 -21.10 8.42
N ILE A 285 46.38 -22.26 9.02
CA ILE A 285 46.81 -22.57 10.39
C ILE A 285 48.04 -23.45 10.36
N TYR A 286 48.82 -23.38 11.44
CA TYR A 286 49.85 -24.34 11.78
C TYR A 286 49.62 -24.82 13.21
N ASP A 287 49.43 -26.13 13.37
CA ASP A 287 49.23 -26.76 14.69
C ASP A 287 50.54 -27.36 15.18
N THR A 288 51.07 -26.82 16.28
CA THR A 288 52.35 -27.26 16.88
C THR A 288 52.22 -28.49 17.80
N ALA A 289 51.02 -29.05 17.96
CA ALA A 289 50.78 -30.22 18.80
C ALA A 289 51.63 -31.45 18.39
N GLY A 290 52.12 -32.20 19.37
CA GLY A 290 52.80 -33.49 19.17
C GLY A 290 52.16 -34.61 20.01
N PRO A 291 52.39 -35.90 19.66
CA PRO A 291 53.20 -36.40 18.53
C PRO A 291 52.50 -36.29 17.16
N ALA A 292 53.27 -36.44 16.08
CA ALA A 292 52.73 -36.45 14.72
C ALA A 292 51.71 -37.59 14.54
N GLY A 293 50.50 -37.26 14.09
CA GLY A 293 49.44 -38.25 13.83
C GLY A 293 48.14 -38.04 14.61
N ASP A 294 48.10 -37.09 15.54
CA ASP A 294 46.85 -36.68 16.20
C ASP A 294 45.88 -36.05 15.18
N GLN A 295 44.67 -36.59 15.11
CA GLN A 295 43.59 -36.04 14.30
C GLN A 295 42.86 -34.97 15.10
N ASN A 296 43.15 -33.72 14.77
CA ASN A 296 42.55 -32.57 15.43
C ASN A 296 41.45 -31.96 14.56
N ALA A 297 40.54 -31.23 15.20
CA ALA A 297 39.58 -30.37 14.53
C ALA A 297 39.67 -28.97 15.14
N ILE A 298 39.59 -27.95 14.30
CA ILE A 298 39.62 -26.55 14.72
C ILE A 298 38.29 -25.90 14.38
N PHE A 299 37.59 -25.43 15.40
CA PHE A 299 36.58 -24.42 15.21
C PHE A 299 37.27 -23.07 14.99
N TRP A 300 36.76 -22.28 14.06
CA TRP A 300 37.29 -20.94 13.79
C TRP A 300 36.17 -19.93 13.63
N PHE A 301 36.51 -18.69 13.99
CA PHE A 301 35.69 -17.52 13.79
C PHE A 301 36.56 -16.42 13.18
N ALA A 302 36.04 -15.72 12.17
CA ALA A 302 36.73 -14.64 11.50
C ALA A 302 35.82 -13.41 11.38
N ILE A 303 36.44 -12.24 11.44
CA ILE A 303 35.79 -10.95 11.21
C ILE A 303 36.57 -10.15 10.17
N GLY A 304 35.84 -9.44 9.31
CA GLY A 304 36.40 -8.61 8.25
C GLY A 304 35.31 -7.78 7.57
N HIS A 305 35.63 -7.14 6.45
CA HIS A 305 34.69 -6.39 5.61
C HIS A 305 35.21 -6.29 4.17
#